data_AF-A0A834YIH4-F1
#
_entry.id   AF-A0A834YIH4-F1
#
_cell.length_a   1.000
_cell.length_b   1.000
_cell.length_c   1.000
_cell.angle_alpha   90.00
_cell.angle_beta   90.00
_cell.angle_gamma   90.00
#
_symmetry.space_group_name_H-M   'P 1'
#
loop_
_entity.id
_entity.type
_entity.pdbx_description
1 polymer ?
#
loop_
_entity_poly.entity_id
_entity_poly.type
_entity_poly.pdbx_seq_one_letter_code
_entity_poly.pdbx_strand_id
1 'polypeptide(L)'
;MNPALIHARILTAPRLKYHDTGSVKSFQPREGQWNMKNKKMVNGGTVNSWTCINFAPKVSTGVVLRFCNALAQMCCDSGMEFNPKPILELCNVHPEQVDTALKALHNKAKTFLKPYNRKFDLLIVVLPDKNGFLYGTDLFE
;
A
#
# COMPACT_ATOMS: atom_id res chain seq x y z
N MET A 1 12.10 41.69 -30.27
CA MET A 1 12.77 41.47 -28.97
C MET A 1 13.56 40.19 -29.11
N ASN A 2 14.89 40.20 -28.92
CA ASN A 2 15.74 39.01 -29.09
C ASN A 2 15.95 38.33 -27.72
N PRO A 3 15.81 37.01 -27.62
CA PRO A 3 16.05 36.30 -26.36
C PRO A 3 17.52 36.37 -25.95
N ALA A 4 17.77 36.48 -24.64
CA ALA A 4 19.11 36.43 -24.06
C ALA A 4 19.63 34.98 -24.00
N LEU A 5 20.88 34.76 -24.37
CA LEU A 5 21.55 33.46 -24.26
C LEU A 5 22.07 33.27 -22.82
N ILE A 6 21.66 32.19 -22.16
CA ILE A 6 22.11 31.84 -20.82
C ILE A 6 23.00 30.60 -20.87
N HIS A 7 24.17 30.66 -20.22
CA HIS A 7 25.03 29.50 -20.03
C HIS A 7 24.52 28.67 -18.84
N ALA A 8 23.90 27.52 -19.15
CA ALA A 8 23.39 26.58 -18.16
C ALA A 8 24.02 25.19 -18.34
N ARG A 9 23.82 24.31 -17.35
CA ARG A 9 24.27 22.91 -17.40
C ARG A 9 23.14 21.97 -16.99
N ILE A 10 23.09 20.81 -17.62
CA ILE A 10 22.19 19.71 -17.25
C ILE A 10 23.01 18.71 -16.44
N LEU A 11 22.57 18.43 -15.22
CA LEU A 11 23.21 17.40 -14.39
C LEU A 11 22.82 16.01 -14.88
N THR A 12 23.79 15.09 -14.89
CA THR A 12 23.50 13.67 -15.09
C THR A 12 22.71 13.14 -13.90
N ALA A 13 21.62 12.42 -14.16
CA ALA A 13 20.86 11.79 -13.09
C ALA A 13 21.74 10.79 -12.30
N PRO A 14 21.52 10.62 -10.98
CA PRO A 14 22.22 9.60 -10.21
C PRO A 14 21.74 8.20 -10.62
N ARG A 15 22.58 7.19 -10.42
CA ARG A 15 22.15 5.78 -10.53
C ARG A 15 21.36 5.39 -9.29
N LEU A 16 20.22 4.75 -9.51
CA LEU A 16 19.43 4.13 -8.45
C LEU A 16 19.96 2.72 -8.19
N LYS A 17 20.08 2.34 -6.91
CA LYS A 17 20.41 0.97 -6.49
C LYS A 17 19.13 0.23 -6.09
N TYR A 18 19.05 -1.04 -6.45
CA TYR A 18 18.00 -1.99 -6.10
C TYR A 18 18.59 -3.23 -5.43
N HIS A 19 17.74 -4.13 -4.96
CA HIS A 19 18.21 -5.32 -4.26
C HIS A 19 18.97 -6.29 -5.16
N ASP A 20 19.99 -6.94 -4.61
CA ASP A 20 20.90 -7.80 -5.37
C ASP A 20 20.28 -9.13 -5.83
N THR A 21 19.16 -9.54 -5.23
CA THR A 21 18.36 -10.69 -5.68
C THR A 21 17.38 -10.37 -6.81
N GLY A 22 17.24 -9.08 -7.17
CA GLY A 22 16.41 -8.65 -8.30
C GLY A 22 17.14 -8.80 -9.64
N SER A 23 16.38 -8.91 -10.72
CA SER A 23 16.93 -8.93 -12.09
C SER A 23 17.61 -7.62 -12.48
N VAL A 24 17.12 -6.49 -11.95
CA VAL A 24 17.68 -5.16 -12.11
C VAL A 24 18.22 -4.68 -10.77
N LYS A 25 19.54 -4.53 -10.68
CA LYS A 25 20.27 -4.12 -9.45
C LYS A 25 20.65 -2.64 -9.44
N SER A 26 20.77 -2.04 -10.62
CA SER A 26 21.00 -0.61 -10.78
C SER A 26 20.27 -0.09 -12.02
N PHE A 27 19.83 1.16 -11.95
CA PHE A 27 19.12 1.83 -13.04
C PHE A 27 19.58 3.28 -13.17
N GLN A 28 19.78 3.74 -14.41
CA GLN A 28 20.08 5.13 -14.72
C GLN A 28 18.78 5.80 -15.19
N PRO A 29 18.19 6.73 -14.40
CA PRO A 29 17.01 7.48 -14.82
C PRO A 29 17.25 8.26 -16.10
N ARG A 30 16.20 8.38 -16.90
CA ARG A 30 16.18 9.16 -18.14
C ARG A 30 15.01 10.12 -18.06
N GLU A 31 15.20 11.36 -18.52
CA GLU A 31 14.15 12.38 -18.56
C GLU A 31 13.43 12.60 -17.21
N GLY A 32 14.16 12.43 -16.10
CA GLY A 32 13.61 12.57 -14.75
C GLY A 32 12.69 11.42 -14.31
N GLN A 33 12.60 10.32 -15.06
CA GLN A 33 11.65 9.24 -14.80
C GLN A 33 12.33 7.92 -14.39
N TRP A 34 11.65 7.19 -13.51
CA TRP A 34 11.96 5.82 -13.12
C TRP A 34 10.70 5.10 -12.64
N ASN A 35 10.74 3.77 -12.54
CA ASN A 35 9.67 2.96 -11.97
C ASN A 35 10.24 1.71 -11.28
N MET A 36 9.36 0.95 -10.61
CA MET A 36 9.69 -0.29 -9.89
C MET A 36 9.51 -1.57 -10.74
N LYS A 37 9.15 -1.47 -12.02
CA LYS A 37 8.90 -2.66 -12.85
C LYS A 37 10.17 -3.53 -12.93
N ASN A 38 10.01 -4.81 -12.63
CA ASN A 38 11.07 -5.85 -12.61
C ASN A 38 12.23 -5.57 -11.62
N LYS A 39 12.01 -4.71 -10.62
CA LYS A 39 13.01 -4.33 -9.61
C LYS A 39 12.53 -4.73 -8.23
N LYS A 40 13.49 -5.04 -7.35
CA LYS A 40 13.23 -5.32 -5.93
C LYS A 40 13.71 -4.18 -5.05
N MET A 41 12.91 -3.80 -4.06
CA MET A 41 13.25 -2.80 -3.05
C MET A 41 14.51 -3.22 -2.30
N VAL A 42 15.42 -2.29 -2.03
CA VAL A 42 16.68 -2.58 -1.31
C VAL A 42 16.39 -3.15 0.08
N ASN A 43 15.45 -2.57 0.81
CA ASN A 43 14.99 -3.05 2.11
C ASN A 43 13.46 -3.14 2.07
N GLY A 44 12.93 -4.24 1.53
CA GLY A 44 11.49 -4.48 1.52
C GLY A 44 10.94 -4.64 2.94
N GLY A 45 9.79 -4.04 3.21
CA GLY A 45 9.11 -4.21 4.51
C GLY A 45 8.53 -5.61 4.67
N THR A 46 8.26 -5.98 5.91
CA THR A 46 7.57 -7.22 6.27
C THR A 46 6.14 -6.91 6.75
N VAL A 47 5.16 -7.62 6.20
CA VAL A 47 3.73 -7.56 6.59
C VAL A 47 3.27 -8.98 6.92
N ASN A 48 3.22 -9.30 8.20
CA ASN A 48 2.83 -10.62 8.70
C ASN A 48 1.36 -10.66 9.14
N SER A 49 0.86 -9.57 9.70
CA SER A 49 -0.47 -9.47 10.31
C SER A 49 -1.29 -8.34 9.65
N TRP A 50 -2.15 -8.74 8.72
CA TRP A 50 -3.01 -7.79 8.02
C TRP A 50 -4.43 -8.33 7.85
N THR A 51 -5.37 -7.44 7.58
CA THR A 51 -6.72 -7.80 7.12
C THR A 51 -7.29 -6.69 6.24
N CYS A 52 -8.49 -6.89 5.72
CA CYS A 52 -9.19 -5.94 4.86
C CYS A 52 -10.62 -5.69 5.35
N ILE A 53 -11.03 -4.42 5.29
CA ILE A 53 -12.41 -4.00 5.50
C ILE A 53 -12.88 -3.21 4.28
N ASN A 54 -14.07 -3.55 3.80
CA ASN A 54 -14.69 -2.96 2.62
C ASN A 54 -15.90 -2.12 3.03
N PHE A 55 -15.79 -0.80 2.83
CA PHE A 55 -16.90 0.16 2.97
C PHE A 55 -17.56 0.49 1.64
N ALA A 56 -17.13 -0.09 0.52
CA ALA A 56 -17.73 0.17 -0.79
C ALA A 56 -18.82 -0.89 -1.10
N PRO A 57 -20.11 -0.61 -0.89
CA PRO A 57 -21.17 -1.61 -1.03
C PRO A 57 -21.35 -2.13 -2.47
N LYS A 58 -20.88 -1.37 -3.46
CA LYS A 58 -20.92 -1.75 -4.88
C LYS A 58 -19.79 -2.70 -5.27
N VAL A 59 -18.78 -2.89 -4.41
CA VAL A 59 -17.63 -3.75 -4.70
C VAL A 59 -17.88 -5.11 -4.06
N SER A 60 -18.04 -6.14 -4.90
CA SER A 60 -18.24 -7.50 -4.41
C SER A 60 -17.02 -8.02 -3.65
N THR A 61 -17.25 -8.86 -2.65
CA THR A 61 -16.18 -9.48 -1.84
C THR A 61 -15.18 -10.25 -2.69
N GLY A 62 -15.63 -10.92 -3.77
CA GLY A 62 -14.74 -11.62 -4.68
C GLY A 62 -13.76 -10.70 -5.42
N VAL A 63 -14.17 -9.48 -5.74
CA VAL A 63 -13.27 -8.46 -6.33
C VAL A 63 -12.23 -8.02 -5.30
N VAL A 64 -12.64 -7.73 -4.06
CA VAL A 64 -11.71 -7.31 -3.01
C VAL A 64 -10.70 -8.40 -2.68
N LEU A 65 -11.12 -9.66 -2.59
CA LEU A 65 -10.22 -10.78 -2.34
C LEU A 65 -9.16 -10.91 -3.44
N ARG A 66 -9.57 -10.83 -4.72
CA ARG A 66 -8.62 -10.84 -5.84
C ARG A 66 -7.65 -9.67 -5.79
N PHE A 67 -8.14 -8.48 -5.44
CA PHE A 67 -7.31 -7.30 -5.27
C PHE A 67 -6.25 -7.51 -4.17
N CYS A 68 -6.66 -7.95 -2.98
CA CYS A 68 -5.72 -8.18 -1.87
C CYS A 68 -4.68 -9.26 -2.21
N ASN A 69 -5.08 -10.33 -2.90
CA ASN A 69 -4.16 -11.37 -3.35
C ASN A 69 -3.15 -10.82 -4.37
N ALA A 70 -3.61 -10.04 -5.34
CA ALA A 70 -2.74 -9.41 -6.33
C ALA A 70 -1.78 -8.39 -5.68
N LEU A 71 -2.26 -7.63 -4.69
CA LEU A 71 -1.43 -6.69 -3.94
C LEU A 71 -0.33 -7.42 -3.16
N ALA A 72 -0.68 -8.45 -2.40
CA ALA A 72 0.30 -9.25 -1.65
C ALA A 72 1.35 -9.87 -2.58
N GLN A 73 0.93 -10.41 -3.74
CA GLN A 73 1.83 -10.95 -4.74
C GLN A 73 2.78 -9.87 -5.29
N MET A 74 2.26 -8.69 -5.65
CA MET A 74 3.10 -7.59 -6.13
C MET A 74 4.10 -7.11 -5.08
N CYS A 75 3.70 -7.06 -3.80
CA CYS A 75 4.61 -6.75 -2.70
C CYS A 75 5.76 -7.78 -2.63
N CYS A 76 5.44 -9.08 -2.67
CA CYS A 76 6.43 -10.15 -2.70
C CYS A 76 7.37 -10.05 -3.91
N ASP A 77 6.82 -9.84 -5.10
CA ASP A 77 7.60 -9.69 -6.34
C ASP A 77 8.53 -8.48 -6.28
N SER A 78 8.08 -7.42 -5.60
CA SER A 78 8.85 -6.19 -5.34
C SER A 78 9.87 -6.34 -4.21
N GLY A 79 10.02 -7.52 -3.61
CA GLY A 79 11.01 -7.82 -2.59
C GLY A 79 10.58 -7.53 -1.15
N MET A 80 9.29 -7.35 -0.89
CA MET A 80 8.73 -7.35 0.47
C MET A 80 8.46 -8.77 0.96
N GLU A 81 8.41 -8.96 2.27
CA GLU A 81 7.87 -10.18 2.88
C GLU A 81 6.41 -9.96 3.25
N PHE A 82 5.48 -10.36 2.38
CA PHE A 82 4.05 -10.14 2.59
C PHE A 82 3.34 -11.48 2.75
N ASN A 83 2.77 -11.74 3.93
CA ASN A 83 1.98 -12.95 4.17
C ASN A 83 0.70 -12.93 3.30
N PRO A 84 0.46 -13.87 2.39
CA PRO A 84 -0.69 -13.82 1.49
C PRO A 84 -2.03 -14.05 2.20
N LYS A 85 -2.03 -14.55 3.45
CA LYS A 85 -3.25 -14.84 4.21
C LYS A 85 -3.52 -13.74 5.23
N PRO A 86 -4.70 -13.11 5.22
CA PRO A 86 -5.08 -12.17 6.27
C PRO A 86 -5.30 -12.92 7.60
N ILE A 87 -5.10 -12.22 8.71
CA ILE A 87 -5.28 -12.79 10.06
C ILE A 87 -6.75 -12.90 10.48
N LEU A 88 -7.63 -12.16 9.79
CA LEU A 88 -9.07 -12.15 10.01
C LEU A 88 -9.77 -12.18 8.66
N GLU A 89 -10.96 -12.78 8.62
CA GLU A 89 -11.84 -12.73 7.46
C GLU A 89 -12.16 -11.29 7.05
N LEU A 90 -12.31 -11.10 5.74
CA LEU A 90 -12.64 -9.81 5.16
C LEU A 90 -14.05 -9.38 5.59
N CYS A 91 -14.19 -8.13 6.02
CA CYS A 91 -15.48 -7.58 6.43
C CYS A 91 -16.04 -6.66 5.35
N ASN A 92 -17.32 -6.80 5.00
CA ASN A 92 -18.05 -5.79 4.24
C ASN A 92 -18.98 -5.06 5.20
N VAL A 93 -18.87 -3.74 5.24
CA VAL A 93 -19.57 -2.93 6.23
C VAL A 93 -20.14 -1.69 5.56
N HIS A 94 -21.32 -1.25 5.98
CA HIS A 94 -21.87 0.01 5.48
C HIS A 94 -21.01 1.19 5.95
N PRO A 95 -20.69 2.17 5.09
CA PRO A 95 -19.90 3.34 5.46
C PRO A 95 -20.28 4.03 6.77
N GLU A 96 -21.58 4.13 7.07
CA GLU A 96 -22.11 4.78 8.28
C GLU A 96 -21.64 4.12 9.59
N GLN A 97 -21.14 2.88 9.52
CA GLN A 97 -20.68 2.12 10.69
C GLN A 97 -19.15 2.16 10.86
N VAL A 98 -18.45 3.05 10.15
CA VAL A 98 -16.98 3.10 10.08
C VAL A 98 -16.31 3.05 11.46
N ASP A 99 -16.70 3.91 12.40
CA ASP A 99 -16.07 3.99 13.72
C ASP A 99 -16.24 2.70 14.52
N THR A 100 -17.47 2.20 14.58
CA THR A 100 -17.80 0.98 15.31
C THR A 100 -17.08 -0.23 14.70
N ALA A 101 -17.05 -0.31 13.37
CA ALA A 101 -16.45 -1.43 12.66
C ALA A 101 -14.93 -1.43 12.79
N LEU A 102 -14.26 -0.28 12.68
CA LEU A 102 -12.82 -0.17 12.88
C LEU A 102 -12.42 -0.51 14.32
N LYS A 103 -13.16 -0.02 15.33
CA LYS A 103 -12.93 -0.37 16.74
C LYS A 103 -13.10 -1.87 16.98
N ALA A 104 -14.18 -2.46 16.48
CA ALA A 104 -14.45 -3.90 16.62
C ALA A 104 -13.37 -4.75 15.94
N LEU A 105 -12.98 -4.40 14.71
CA LEU A 105 -11.94 -5.08 13.96
C LEU A 105 -10.58 -5.00 14.67
N HIS A 106 -10.20 -3.81 15.15
CA HIS A 106 -8.96 -3.60 15.89
C HIS A 106 -8.91 -4.47 17.16
N ASN A 107 -10.00 -4.49 17.94
CA ASN A 107 -10.10 -5.31 19.14
C ASN A 107 -10.02 -6.81 18.82
N LYS A 108 -10.67 -7.26 17.74
CA LYS A 108 -10.60 -8.64 17.26
C LYS A 108 -9.18 -9.01 16.84
N ALA A 109 -8.50 -8.17 16.07
CA ALA A 109 -7.13 -8.37 15.63
C ALA A 109 -6.16 -8.42 16.83
N LYS A 110 -6.29 -7.48 17.76
CA LYS A 110 -5.49 -7.43 18.99
C LYS A 110 -5.67 -8.69 19.83
N THR A 111 -6.90 -9.18 19.96
CA THR A 111 -7.21 -10.42 20.68
C THR A 111 -6.61 -11.64 19.97
N PHE A 112 -6.76 -11.73 18.65
CA PHE A 112 -6.20 -12.82 17.84
C PHE A 112 -4.67 -12.89 17.91
N LEU A 113 -4.00 -11.74 17.94
CA LEU A 113 -2.53 -11.66 17.93
C LEU A 113 -1.89 -11.79 19.32
N LYS A 114 -2.66 -11.60 20.40
CA LYS A 114 -2.17 -11.65 21.79
C LYS A 114 -1.43 -12.96 22.14
N PRO A 115 -1.92 -14.17 21.80
CA PRO A 115 -1.21 -15.42 22.09
C PRO A 115 0.14 -15.54 21.39
N TYR A 116 0.34 -14.83 20.28
CA TYR A 116 1.57 -14.87 19.49
C TYR A 116 2.55 -13.75 19.86
N ASN A 117 2.20 -12.87 20.80
CA ASN A 117 2.94 -11.66 21.14
C ASN A 117 3.29 -10.80 19.91
N ARG A 118 2.36 -10.71 18.95
CA ARG A 118 2.51 -9.96 17.70
C ARG A 118 1.66 -8.69 17.70
N LYS A 119 2.09 -7.70 16.92
CA LYS A 119 1.31 -6.49 16.63
C LYS A 119 0.61 -6.63 15.28
N PHE A 120 -0.37 -5.76 15.05
CA PHE A 120 -1.11 -5.67 13.79
C PHE A 120 -0.36 -4.71 12.85
N ASP A 121 0.07 -5.20 11.68
CA ASP A 121 0.98 -4.49 10.78
C ASP A 121 0.24 -3.56 9.81
N LEU A 122 -0.88 -4.04 9.24
CA LEU A 122 -1.56 -3.33 8.15
C LEU A 122 -3.08 -3.58 8.11
N LEU A 123 -3.85 -2.50 7.93
CA LEU A 123 -5.27 -2.57 7.55
C LEU A 123 -5.45 -2.05 6.13
N ILE A 124 -6.06 -2.87 5.26
CA ILE A 124 -6.48 -2.43 3.93
C ILE A 124 -7.94 -1.99 4.02
N VAL A 125 -8.22 -0.75 3.64
CA VAL A 125 -9.57 -0.18 3.64
C VAL A 125 -10.01 0.09 2.20
N VAL A 126 -11.11 -0.51 1.78
CA VAL A 126 -11.73 -0.21 0.47
C VAL A 126 -12.84 0.81 0.68
N LEU A 127 -12.75 1.93 -0.02
CA LEU A 127 -13.67 3.06 0.10
C LEU A 127 -14.51 3.23 -1.18
N PRO A 128 -15.75 3.73 -1.08
CA PRO A 128 -16.51 4.17 -2.25
C PRO A 128 -15.87 5.41 -2.90
N ASP A 129 -16.22 5.70 -4.15
CA ASP A 129 -15.67 6.87 -4.87
C ASP A 129 -15.99 8.19 -4.15
N LYS A 130 -17.20 8.32 -3.59
CA LYS A 130 -17.60 9.45 -2.73
C LYS A 130 -17.38 9.06 -1.27
N ASN A 131 -16.22 9.42 -0.71
CA ASN A 131 -15.78 9.00 0.62
C ASN A 131 -15.34 10.14 1.54
N GLY A 132 -15.74 11.40 1.26
CA GLY A 132 -15.33 12.56 2.06
C GLY A 132 -15.55 12.39 3.57
N PHE A 133 -16.65 11.76 3.97
CA PHE A 133 -16.95 11.45 5.38
C PHE A 133 -16.15 10.27 5.97
N LEU A 134 -15.53 9.42 5.14
CA LEU A 134 -14.74 8.25 5.55
C LEU A 134 -13.24 8.50 5.55
N TYR A 135 -12.76 9.30 4.60
CA TYR A 135 -11.33 9.61 4.43
C TYR A 135 -10.97 11.02 4.91
N GLY A 136 -11.99 11.83 5.27
CA GLY A 136 -11.88 13.10 5.96
C GLY A 136 -12.09 14.33 5.08
N THR A 137 -13.08 15.15 5.45
CA THR A 137 -13.01 16.62 5.50
C THR A 137 -13.88 17.03 6.69
N ASP A 138 -13.31 17.07 7.90
CA ASP A 138 -13.73 17.83 9.09
C ASP A 138 -12.85 17.42 10.30
N LEU A 139 -11.56 17.78 10.25
CA LEU A 139 -10.63 17.65 11.40
C LEU A 139 -9.78 18.91 11.62
N PHE A 140 -10.29 20.08 11.18
CA PHE A 140 -9.80 21.39 11.61
C PHE A 140 -11.01 22.33 11.83
N GLU A 141 -11.72 22.14 12.93
CA GLU A 141 -12.31 23.22 13.73
C GLU A 141 -11.90 23.02 15.19
#